data_AF-A0A327R5M7-F1
#
_entry.id   AF-A0A327R5M7-F1
#
_cell.length_a   1.000
_cell.length_b   1.000
_cell.length_c   1.000
_cell.angle_alpha   90.00
_cell.angle_beta   90.00
_cell.angle_gamma   90.00
#
_symmetry.space_group_name_H-M   'P 1'
#
loop_
_entity.id
_entity.type
_entity.pdbx_description
1 polymer ?
#
loop_
_entity_poly.entity_id
_entity_poly.type
_entity_poly.pdbx_seq_one_letter_code
_entity_poly.pdbx_strand_id
1 'polypeptide(L)' 'MKTKSTDKEILVKGLKQMVISLALMFTGPTLLHVILSNRERSFYIPLLIIAIVTCALAIFFAFKGLNTILNSLFDSKKSR' A
#
# COMPACT_ATOMS: atom_id res chain seq x y z
N MET A 1 17.13 31.70 -1.13
CA MET A 1 17.05 30.27 -1.53
C MET A 1 15.88 30.09 -2.48
N LYS A 2 16.09 29.62 -3.72
CA LYS A 2 14.99 29.20 -4.61
C LYS A 2 14.40 27.90 -4.04
N THR A 3 13.17 27.93 -3.57
CA THR A 3 12.46 26.71 -3.14
C THR A 3 12.30 25.79 -4.36
N LYS A 4 12.78 24.54 -4.28
CA LYS A 4 12.51 23.54 -5.31
C LYS A 4 11.02 23.21 -5.21
N SER A 5 10.27 23.48 -6.27
CA SER A 5 8.84 23.12 -6.30
C SER A 5 8.71 21.61 -6.38
N THR A 6 7.93 21.04 -5.45
CA THR A 6 7.55 19.63 -5.44
C THR A 6 6.90 19.22 -6.76
N ASP A 7 7.29 18.06 -7.27
CA ASP A 7 6.68 17.48 -8.46
C ASP A 7 5.30 16.91 -8.10
N LYS A 8 4.26 17.72 -8.29
CA LYS A 8 2.88 17.41 -7.89
C LYS A 8 2.34 16.15 -8.58
N GLU A 9 2.77 15.85 -9.79
CA GLU A 9 2.29 14.67 -10.53
C GLU A 9 2.77 13.37 -9.86
N ILE A 10 4.05 13.33 -9.48
CA ILE A 10 4.63 12.19 -8.77
C ILE A 10 4.07 12.09 -7.35
N LEU A 11 3.82 13.23 -6.70
CA LEU A 11 3.20 13.27 -5.37
C LEU A 11 1.81 12.63 -5.38
N VAL A 12 0.95 13.01 -6.32
CA VAL A 12 -0.42 12.47 -6.46
C VAL A 12 -0.36 10.97 -6.76
N LYS A 13 0.60 10.51 -7.57
CA LYS A 13 0.80 9.09 -7.84
C LYS A 13 1.17 8.31 -6.58
N GLY A 14 2.11 8.82 -5.78
CA GLY A 14 2.48 8.22 -4.49
C GLY A 14 1.31 8.20 -3.50
N LEU A 15 0.52 9.29 -3.44
CA LEU A 15 -0.66 9.38 -2.60
C LEU A 15 -1.75 8.38 -3.00
N LYS A 16 -1.99 8.19 -4.31
CA LYS A 16 -2.92 7.17 -4.81
C LYS A 16 -2.50 5.77 -4.38
N GLN A 17 -1.20 5.46 -4.42
CA GLN A 17 -0.69 4.17 -3.93
C GLN A 17 -0.85 4.01 -2.42
N MET A 18 -0.72 5.09 -1.65
CA MET A 18 -0.95 5.08 -0.20
C MET A 18 -2.42 4.83 0.15
N VAL A 19 -3.37 5.45 -0.57
CA VAL A 19 -4.80 5.20 -0.37
C VAL A 19 -5.15 3.74 -0.64
N ILE A 20 -4.60 3.17 -1.71
CA ILE A 20 -4.77 1.73 -2.01
C ILE A 20 -4.18 0.87 -0.89
N SER A 21 -2.95 1.16 -0.46
CA SER A 21 -2.32 0.44 0.65
C SER A 21 -3.14 0.51 1.93
N LEU A 22 -3.65 1.69 2.28
CA LEU A 22 -4.49 1.90 3.45
C LEU A 22 -5.76 1.06 3.39
N ALA A 23 -6.46 1.06 2.25
CA ALA A 23 -7.63 0.21 2.05
C ALA A 23 -7.31 -1.29 2.21
N LEU A 24 -6.17 -1.74 1.68
CA LEU A 24 -5.70 -3.12 1.87
C LEU A 24 -5.33 -3.42 3.32
N MET A 25 -4.77 -2.46 4.07
CA MET A 25 -4.41 -2.63 5.49
C MET A 25 -5.62 -2.80 6.40
N PHE A 26 -6.78 -2.25 6.06
CA PHE A 26 -8.02 -2.56 6.76
C PHE A 26 -8.63 -3.87 6.25
N THR A 27 -8.65 -4.07 4.93
CA THR A 27 -9.29 -5.24 4.32
C THR A 27 -8.59 -6.55 4.70
N GLY A 28 -7.26 -6.59 4.74
CA GLY A 28 -6.48 -7.80 5.05
C GLY A 28 -6.80 -8.39 6.42
N PRO A 29 -6.66 -7.64 7.52
CA PRO A 29 -7.00 -8.08 8.88
C PRO A 29 -8.48 -8.40 9.05
N THR A 30 -9.39 -7.60 8.46
CA THR A 30 -10.83 -7.88 8.52
C THR A 30 -11.16 -9.19 7.82
N LEU A 31 -10.61 -9.42 6.62
CA LEU A 31 -10.79 -10.66 5.88
C LEU A 31 -10.22 -11.85 6.68
N LEU A 32 -9.03 -11.69 7.25
CA LEU A 32 -8.40 -12.68 8.11
C LEU A 32 -9.29 -13.01 9.32
N HIS A 33 -9.85 -12.00 10.01
CA HIS A 33 -10.75 -12.20 11.14
C HIS A 33 -12.02 -12.98 10.77
N VAL A 34 -12.62 -12.68 9.61
CA VAL A 34 -13.80 -13.39 9.10
C VAL A 34 -13.47 -14.85 8.79
N ILE A 35 -12.33 -15.12 8.17
CA ILE A 35 -11.87 -16.48 7.84
C ILE A 35 -11.60 -17.27 9.14
N LEU A 36 -10.87 -16.67 10.10
CA LEU A 36 -10.55 -17.31 11.39
C LEU A 36 -11.78 -17.59 12.24
N SER A 37 -12.79 -16.71 12.22
CA SER A 37 -14.05 -16.92 12.94
C SER A 37 -14.94 -18.00 12.32
N ASN A 38 -14.72 -18.36 11.05
CA ASN A 38 -15.56 -19.31 10.30
C ASN A 38 -14.74 -20.49 9.74
N ARG A 39 -14.01 -21.19 10.62
CA ARG A 39 -13.11 -22.30 10.23
C ARG A 39 -13.78 -23.54 9.61
N GLU A 40 -15.10 -23.64 9.71
CA GLU A 40 -15.91 -24.77 9.23
C GLU A 40 -15.97 -24.89 7.69
N ARG A 41 -15.38 -23.95 6.94
CA ARG A 41 -15.37 -23.96 5.46
C ARG A 41 -14.21 -24.81 4.92
N SER A 42 -14.46 -25.76 4.02
CA SER A 42 -13.40 -26.51 3.32
C SER A 42 -12.34 -25.62 2.63
N PHE A 43 -12.69 -24.38 2.27
CA PHE A 43 -11.78 -23.42 1.65
C PHE A 43 -10.99 -22.56 2.64
N TYR A 44 -11.05 -22.85 3.95
CA TYR A 44 -10.37 -22.08 5.00
C TYR A 44 -8.86 -21.88 4.73
N ILE A 45 -8.14 -22.96 4.45
CA ILE A 45 -6.68 -22.92 4.24
C ILE A 45 -6.32 -22.07 3.00
N PRO A 46 -6.93 -22.27 1.82
CA PRO A 46 -6.73 -21.40 0.65
C PRO A 46 -7.00 -19.92 0.93
N LEU A 47 -8.13 -19.60 1.57
CA LEU A 47 -8.52 -18.23 1.90
C LEU A 47 -7.55 -17.57 2.89
N LEU A 48 -7.05 -18.33 3.87
CA LEU A 48 -6.07 -17.85 4.83
C LEU A 48 -4.76 -17.45 4.15
N ILE A 49 -4.29 -18.25 3.19
CA ILE A 49 -3.08 -17.93 2.40
C ILE A 49 -3.29 -16.65 1.61
N ILE A 50 -4.45 -16.49 0.95
CA ILE A 50 -4.80 -15.27 0.21
C ILE A 50 -4.82 -14.04 1.12
N ALA A 51 -5.35 -14.16 2.35
CA ALA A 51 -5.38 -13.07 3.31
C ALA A 51 -3.97 -12.64 3.74
N ILE A 52 -3.07 -13.60 4.01
CA ILE A 52 -1.67 -13.32 4.36
C ILE A 52 -0.94 -12.63 3.19
N VAL A 53 -1.12 -13.14 1.96
CA VAL A 53 -0.55 -12.52 0.75
C VAL A 53 -1.07 -11.10 0.56
N THR A 54 -2.36 -10.86 0.80
CA THR A 54 -2.97 -9.52 0.71
C THR A 54 -2.35 -8.56 1.73
N CYS A 55 -2.11 -9.00 2.97
CA CYS A 55 -1.39 -8.21 3.97
C CYS A 55 0.04 -7.88 3.54
N ALA A 56 0.78 -8.86 2.99
CA ALA A 56 2.13 -8.63 2.48
C ALA A 56 2.14 -7.61 1.32
N LEU A 57 1.16 -7.70 0.40
CA LEU A 57 0.98 -6.73 -0.67
C LEU A 57 0.66 -5.34 -0.14
N ALA A 58 -0.19 -5.23 0.90
CA ALA A 58 -0.51 -3.95 1.53
C ALA A 58 0.76 -3.23 2.02
N ILE A 59 1.65 -3.96 2.69
CA ILE A 59 2.96 -3.47 3.17
C ILE A 59 3.83 -3.06 1.99
N PHE A 60 3.92 -3.89 0.94
CA PHE A 60 4.69 -3.57 -0.26
C PHE A 60 4.22 -2.26 -0.92
N PHE A 61 2.91 -2.08 -1.09
CA PHE A 61 2.34 -0.83 -1.61
C PHE A 61 2.56 0.35 -0.68
N ALA A 62 2.56 0.13 0.65
CA ALA A 62 2.86 1.18 1.62
C ALA A 62 4.26 1.75 1.42
N PHE A 63 5.27 0.86 1.39
CA PHE A 63 6.66 1.25 1.18
C PHE A 63 6.88 1.88 -0.19
N LYS A 64 6.29 1.31 -1.25
CA LYS A 64 6.40 1.87 -2.61
C LYS A 64 5.76 3.25 -2.73
N GLY A 65 4.58 3.44 -2.12
CA GLY A 65 3.88 4.72 -2.08
C GLY A 65 4.65 5.79 -1.29
N LEU A 66 5.12 5.43 -0.09
CA LEU A 66 5.99 6.29 0.73
C LEU A 66 7.25 6.71 0.00
N ASN A 67 7.96 5.77 -0.63
CA ASN A 67 9.19 6.08 -1.35
C ASN A 67 8.91 7.00 -2.55
N THR A 68 7.78 6.83 -3.24
CA THR A 68 7.36 7.72 -4.34
C THR A 68 7.05 9.13 -3.84
N ILE A 69 6.41 9.26 -2.68
CA ILE A 69 6.16 10.57 -2.04
C ILE A 69 7.48 11.23 -1.63
N LEU A 70 8.36 10.49 -0.93
CA LEU A 70 9.65 11.01 -0.50
C LEU A 70 10.50 11.45 -1.68
N ASN A 71 10.50 10.69 -2.78
CA ASN A 71 11.19 11.09 -3.99
C ASN A 71 10.56 12.34 -4.62
N SER A 72 9.23 12.47 -4.65
CA SER A 72 8.58 13.69 -5.16
C SER A 72 8.91 14.95 -4.33
N LEU A 73 9.08 14.80 -3.01
CA LEU A 73 9.34 15.90 -2.08
C LEU A 73 10.82 16.28 -1.99
N PHE A 74 11.71 15.29 -2.01
CA PHE A 74 13.13 15.47 -1.70
C PHE A 74 14.06 15.07 -2.84
N ASP A 75 13.61 14.26 -3.81
CA ASP A 75 14.46 13.92 -4.94
C ASP A 75 14.58 15.13 -5.86
N SER A 76 15.82 15.39 -6.23
CA SER A 76 16.26 16.70 -6.65
C SER A 76 17.03 16.62 -7.97
N LYS A 77 16.80 15.58 -8.78
CA LYS A 77 17.16 15.48 -10.21
C LYS A 77 16.21 14.49 -10.88
N LYS A 78 15.54 14.83 -11.98
CA LYS A 78 16.17 14.96 -13.30
C LYS A 78 15.30 15.83 -14.22
N SER A 79 15.15 17.12 -13.90
CA SER A 79 14.84 18.09 -14.95
C SER A 79 16.08 18.18 -15.82
N ARG A 80 15.91 17.72 -17.06
CA ARG A 80 16.68 18.20 -18.20
C ARG A 80 16.50 19.72 -18.30
#